data_AF-A0AAJ1RAJ8-F1
#
_entry.id   AF-A0AAJ1RAJ8-F1
#
_cell.length_a   1.000
_cell.length_b   1.000
_cell.length_c   1.000
_cell.angle_alpha   90.00
_cell.angle_beta   90.00
_cell.angle_gamma   90.00
#
_symmetry.space_group_name_H-M   'P 1'
#
loop_
_entity.id
_entity.type
_entity.pdbx_description
1 polymer ?
#
loop_
_entity_poly.entity_id
_entity_poly.type
_entity_poly.pdbx_seq_one_letter_code
_entity_poly.pdbx_strand_id
1 'polypeptide(L)' 'ALRESLGPDVELFVDANQSWTTSEARRAEKALAEREVGWLEEPVSAFDFDAYYHVAERATVPIATGEMFYVPERLRHL' A
#
# COMPACT_ATOMS: atom_id res chain seq x y z
N ALA A 1 1.96 18.21 -6.16
CA ALA A 1 2.77 18.75 -5.05
C ALA A 1 4.11 18.01 -4.94
N LEU A 2 4.27 16.95 -4.12
CA LEU A 2 5.59 16.32 -3.91
C LEU A 2 6.27 15.82 -5.19
N ARG A 3 5.55 15.04 -6.01
CA ARG A 3 6.11 14.52 -7.28
C ARG A 3 6.61 15.64 -8.20
N GLU A 4 5.82 16.71 -8.34
CA GLU A 4 6.17 17.87 -9.17
C GLU A 4 7.37 18.63 -8.58
N SER A 5 7.43 18.79 -7.25
CA SER A 5 8.51 19.52 -6.57
C SER A 5 9.84 18.79 -6.59
N LEU A 6 9.83 17.46 -6.54
CA LEU A 6 11.03 16.64 -6.44
C LEU A 6 11.57 16.17 -7.80
N GLY A 7 10.78 16.31 -8.88
CA GLY A 7 11.14 15.82 -10.22
C GLY A 7 11.14 14.28 -10.28
N PRO A 8 11.26 13.66 -11.47
CA PRO A 8 11.06 12.22 -11.65
C PRO A 8 12.14 11.34 -11.00
N ASP A 9 13.31 11.89 -10.67
CA ASP A 9 14.48 11.12 -10.21
C ASP A 9 14.40 10.66 -8.74
N VAL A 10 13.45 11.20 -7.97
CA VAL A 10 13.25 10.83 -6.56
C VAL A 10 12.13 9.82 -6.44
N GLU A 11 12.40 8.63 -5.93
CA GLU A 11 11.35 7.63 -5.67
C GLU A 11 10.44 8.06 -4.51
N LEU A 12 9.13 7.82 -4.66
CA LEU A 12 8.14 8.15 -3.65
C LEU A 12 7.44 6.89 -3.18
N PHE A 13 7.27 6.79 -1.87
CA PHE A 13 6.56 5.72 -1.19
C PHE A 13 5.46 6.33 -0.34
N VAL A 14 4.36 5.61 -0.16
CA VAL A 14 3.23 6.05 0.65
C VAL A 14 2.91 4.99 1.68
N ASP A 15 2.83 5.39 2.93
CA ASP A 15 2.33 4.59 4.04
C ASP A 15 0.96 5.13 4.47
N ALA A 16 -0.03 4.25 4.49
CA ALA A 16 -1.40 4.55 4.88
C ALA A 16 -1.69 4.18 6.35
N ASN A 17 -0.74 3.53 7.03
CA ASN A 17 -0.81 3.15 8.44
C ASN A 17 -2.17 2.57 8.82
N GLN A 18 -2.65 1.59 8.04
CA GLN A 18 -3.86 0.79 8.28
C GLN A 18 -5.17 1.59 8.31
N SER A 19 -5.17 2.82 7.78
CA SER A 19 -6.24 3.79 8.05
C SER A 19 -7.40 3.76 7.06
N TRP A 20 -7.35 2.94 6.00
CA TRP A 20 -8.39 2.92 4.98
C TRP A 20 -9.24 1.66 5.01
N THR A 21 -10.50 1.81 4.58
CA THR A 21 -11.31 0.67 4.11
C THR A 21 -10.74 0.13 2.80
N THR A 22 -11.08 -1.11 2.44
CA THR A 22 -10.73 -1.70 1.13
C THR A 22 -11.13 -0.78 -0.04
N SER A 23 -12.29 -0.13 0.06
CA SER A 23 -12.78 0.75 -1.01
C SER A 23 -11.96 2.03 -1.15
N GLU A 24 -11.51 2.60 -0.03
CA GLU A 24 -10.66 3.79 0.01
C GLU A 24 -9.26 3.46 -0.48
N ALA A 25 -8.70 2.34 -0.01
CA ALA A 25 -7.42 1.81 -0.47
C ALA A 25 -7.38 1.64 -2.00
N ARG A 26 -8.42 1.04 -2.60
CA ARG A 26 -8.48 0.88 -4.07
C ARG A 26 -8.60 2.21 -4.82
N ARG A 27 -9.27 3.22 -4.24
CA ARG A 27 -9.33 4.56 -4.85
C ARG A 27 -7.98 5.27 -4.75
N ALA A 28 -7.33 5.17 -3.59
CA ALA A 28 -6.02 5.74 -3.35
C ALA A 28 -4.97 5.08 -4.25
N GLU A 29 -4.89 3.75 -4.29
CA GLU A 29 -3.96 2.99 -5.14
C GLU A 29 -4.01 3.46 -6.60
N LYS A 30 -5.20 3.59 -7.18
CA LYS A 30 -5.35 4.09 -8.55
C LYS A 30 -4.75 5.49 -8.74
N ALA A 31 -4.98 6.39 -7.79
CA ALA A 31 -4.43 7.75 -7.85
C ALA A 31 -2.91 7.78 -7.63
N LEU A 32 -2.38 6.85 -6.84
CA LEU A 32 -0.93 6.70 -6.60
C LEU A 32 -0.23 6.08 -7.82
N ALA A 33 -0.87 5.15 -8.53
CA ALA A 33 -0.37 4.57 -9.77
C ALA A 33 -0.11 5.65 -10.84
N GLU A 34 -1.03 6.60 -10.99
CA GLU A 34 -0.89 7.76 -11.90
C GLU A 34 0.29 8.69 -11.54
N ARG A 35 0.88 8.53 -10.34
CA ARG A 35 1.99 9.35 -9.82
C ARG A 35 3.30 8.58 -9.69
N GLU A 36 3.35 7.34 -10.21
CA GLU A 36 4.54 6.49 -10.21
C GLU A 36 5.12 6.29 -8.80
N VAL A 37 4.23 6.05 -7.83
CA VAL A 37 4.62 5.68 -6.47
C VAL A 37 5.19 4.26 -6.46
N GLY A 38 6.33 4.06 -5.78
CA GLY A 38 7.05 2.80 -5.73
C GLY A 38 6.33 1.71 -4.93
N TRP A 39 5.76 2.05 -3.77
CA TRP A 39 4.86 1.16 -3.03
C TRP A 39 3.80 1.92 -2.23
N LEU A 40 2.70 1.22 -1.97
CA LEU A 40 1.68 1.57 -1.01
C LEU A 40 1.76 0.61 0.19
N GLU A 41 2.11 1.15 1.33
CA GLU A 41 2.32 0.45 2.59
C GLU A 41 1.08 0.53 3.48
N GLU A 42 0.77 -0.61 4.10
CA GLU A 42 -0.32 -0.82 5.04
C GLU A 42 -1.66 -0.11 4.69
N PRO A 43 -2.23 -0.34 3.48
CA PRO A 43 -3.46 0.33 3.05
C PRO A 43 -4.66 0.05 3.96
N VAL A 44 -4.74 -1.15 4.54
CA VAL A 44 -5.85 -1.63 5.37
C VAL A 44 -5.29 -2.28 6.63
N SER A 45 -6.14 -2.60 7.60
CA SER A 45 -5.73 -3.27 8.83
C SER A 45 -4.86 -4.50 8.57
N ALA A 46 -3.71 -4.59 9.26
CA ALA A 46 -2.74 -5.67 9.12
C ALA A 46 -3.31 -7.08 9.41
N PHE A 47 -4.50 -7.16 10.03
CA PHE A 47 -5.15 -8.41 10.37
C PHE A 47 -6.35 -8.75 9.46
N ASP A 48 -6.65 -7.91 8.47
CA ASP A 48 -7.70 -8.14 7.48
C ASP A 48 -7.10 -8.66 6.15
N PHE A 49 -6.76 -9.94 6.13
CA PHE A 49 -6.14 -10.59 4.97
C PHE A 49 -7.04 -10.60 3.74
N ASP A 50 -8.36 -10.68 3.93
CA ASP A 50 -9.32 -10.62 2.82
C ASP A 50 -9.31 -9.23 2.18
N ALA A 51 -9.25 -8.16 2.99
CA ALA A 51 -9.08 -6.81 2.47
C ALA A 51 -7.75 -6.64 1.74
N TYR A 52 -6.65 -7.19 2.26
CA TYR A 52 -5.36 -7.20 1.57
C TYR A 52 -5.45 -7.91 0.22
N TYR A 53 -6.04 -9.10 0.17
CA TYR A 53 -6.26 -9.84 -1.06
C TYR A 53 -7.04 -9.00 -2.08
N HIS A 54 -8.14 -8.36 -1.66
CA HIS A 54 -8.98 -7.52 -2.53
C HIS A 54 -8.29 -6.24 -3.03
N VAL A 55 -7.38 -5.67 -2.25
CA VAL A 55 -6.55 -4.54 -2.70
C VAL A 55 -5.49 -5.05 -3.68
N ALA A 56 -4.71 -6.05 -3.28
CA ALA A 56 -3.56 -6.56 -4.02
C ALA A 56 -3.93 -7.21 -5.35
N GLU A 57 -5.07 -7.92 -5.45
CA GLU A 57 -5.48 -8.65 -6.67
C GLU A 57 -5.60 -7.75 -7.92
N ARG A 58 -5.76 -6.45 -7.73
CA ARG A 58 -5.95 -5.46 -8.79
C ARG A 58 -5.00 -4.27 -8.66
N ALA A 59 -4.06 -4.30 -7.72
CA ALA A 59 -3.12 -3.22 -7.53
C ALA A 59 -2.06 -3.25 -8.64
N THR A 60 -1.76 -2.08 -9.16
CA THR A 60 -0.63 -1.82 -10.06
C THR A 60 0.56 -1.26 -9.30
N VAL A 61 0.30 -0.52 -8.22
CA VAL A 61 1.33 -0.14 -7.24
C VAL A 61 1.62 -1.34 -6.34
N PRO A 62 2.90 -1.73 -6.14
CA PRO A 62 3.28 -2.75 -5.16
C PRO A 62 2.70 -2.46 -3.77
N ILE A 63 2.15 -3.50 -3.12
CA ILE A 63 1.64 -3.40 -1.75
C ILE A 63 2.70 -3.89 -0.77
N ALA A 64 3.01 -3.08 0.25
CA ALA A 64 3.92 -3.41 1.34
C ALA A 64 3.17 -3.57 2.67
N THR A 65 3.61 -4.49 3.52
CA THR A 65 3.09 -4.71 4.89
C THR A 65 4.06 -5.60 5.67
N GLY A 66 3.83 -5.73 6.98
CA GLY A 66 4.53 -6.69 7.83
C GLY A 66 5.01 -6.11 9.16
N GLU A 67 4.98 -4.79 9.35
CA GLU A 67 5.48 -4.13 10.57
C GLU A 67 4.69 -4.51 11.84
N MET A 68 3.43 -4.91 11.68
CA MET A 68 2.60 -5.38 12.79
C MET A 68 2.86 -6.82 13.21
N PHE A 69 3.68 -7.58 12.47
CA PHE A 69 3.94 -8.98 12.74
C PHE A 69 5.21 -9.18 13.55
N TYR A 70 5.04 -9.63 14.80
CA TYR A 70 6.13 -9.84 15.76
C TYR A 70 6.62 -11.30 15.84
N VAL A 71 6.08 -12.21 15.03
CA VAL A 71 6.56 -13.59 14.89
C VAL A 71 6.59 -14.03 13.42
N PRO A 72 7.61 -14.78 12.97
CA PRO A 72 7.77 -15.16 11.56
C PRO A 72 6.60 -15.95 10.97
N GLU A 73 5.86 -16.70 11.81
CA GLU A 73 4.72 -17.50 11.37
C GLU A 73 3.61 -16.63 10.76
N ARG A 74 3.44 -15.39 11.24
CA ARG A 74 2.40 -14.48 10.72
C ARG A 74 2.72 -13.96 9.32
N LEU A 75 3.99 -13.89 8.93
CA LEU A 75 4.40 -13.51 7.58
C LEU A 75 3.99 -14.54 6.53
N ARG A 76 3.68 -15.79 6.93
CA ARG A 76 3.22 -16.85 6.00
C ARG A 76 1.80 -16.64 5.47
N HIS A 77 1.09 -15.62 5.96
CA HIS A 77 -0.25 -15.26 5.49
C HIS A 77 -0.23 -14.12 4.47
N LEU A 78 0.94 -13.52 4.22
CA LEU A 78 1.19 -12.61 3.11
C LEU A 78 1.55 -13.41 1.85
#